data_AF-A0A9D3WK74-F1
#
_entry.id   AF-A0A9D3WK74-F1
#
_cell.length_a   1.000
_cell.length_b   1.000
_cell.length_c   1.000
_cell.angle_alpha   90.00
_cell.angle_beta   90.00
_cell.angle_gamma   90.00
#
_symmetry.space_group_name_H-M   'P 1'
#
loop_
_entity.id
_entity.type
_entity.pdbx_description
1 polymer ?
#
loop_
_entity_poly.entity_id
_entity_poly.type
_entity_poly.pdbx_seq_one_letter_code
_entity_poly.pdbx_strand_id
1 'polypeptide(L)'
;MGKDLLYKDYQTDQKFTLTTSSPTGVAVTSARTKKGDLFLVDVNTQLKFRNVTIDIKVDTSSNVIHYVYQLFTTIIVDELAPVLNAIFGFRVPDQMSDKIELQYLHSMLG
;
A
#
# COMPACT_ATOMS: atom_id res chain seq x y z
N MET A 1 12.63 -29.18 -19.90
CA MET A 1 13.06 -28.58 -18.62
C MET A 1 14.27 -27.71 -18.91
N GLY A 2 14.24 -26.39 -18.70
CA GLY A 2 15.39 -25.53 -19.05
C GLY A 2 15.14 -24.05 -19.34
N LYS A 3 13.91 -23.54 -19.20
CA LYS A 3 13.64 -22.08 -19.32
C LYS A 3 13.60 -21.35 -17.97
N ASP A 4 13.62 -22.09 -16.86
CA ASP A 4 13.37 -21.57 -15.52
C ASP A 4 14.65 -21.10 -14.79
N LEU A 5 15.83 -21.35 -15.36
CA LEU A 5 17.13 -20.96 -14.79
C LEU A 5 17.68 -19.63 -15.32
N LEU A 6 17.08 -19.03 -16.36
CA LEU A 6 17.62 -17.81 -16.98
C LEU A 6 17.11 -16.51 -16.34
N TYR A 7 16.23 -16.58 -15.33
CA TYR A 7 15.63 -15.39 -14.72
C TYR A 7 15.97 -15.18 -13.25
N LYS A 8 16.67 -16.14 -12.62
CA LYS A 8 16.86 -16.14 -11.16
C LYS A 8 18.04 -15.29 -10.68
N ASP A 9 19.04 -15.07 -11.53
CA ASP A 9 20.33 -14.47 -11.13
C ASP A 9 20.56 -13.05 -11.68
N TYR A 10 19.57 -12.45 -12.36
CA TYR A 10 19.70 -11.11 -12.97
C TYR A 10 18.63 -10.13 -12.45
N GLN A 11 18.40 -10.14 -11.15
CA GLN A 11 17.73 -9.04 -10.45
C GLN A 11 18.63 -8.63 -9.29
N THR A 12 19.56 -7.70 -9.53
CA THR A 12 20.39 -7.05 -8.49
C THR A 12 19.56 -6.03 -7.69
N ASP A 13 18.27 -6.32 -7.51
CA ASP A 13 17.33 -5.44 -6.84
C ASP A 13 17.58 -5.56 -5.34
N GLN A 14 18.02 -4.47 -4.70
CA GLN A 14 18.28 -4.44 -3.28
C GLN A 14 17.11 -3.77 -2.57
N LYS A 15 16.40 -4.54 -1.75
CA LYS A 15 15.30 -4.04 -0.92
C LYS A 15 15.71 -4.04 0.56
N PHE A 16 15.64 -2.86 1.17
CA PHE A 16 15.72 -2.69 2.62
C PHE A 16 14.33 -2.33 3.16
N THR A 17 13.93 -2.90 4.29
CA THR A 17 12.64 -2.64 4.91
C THR A 17 12.78 -2.58 6.42
N LEU A 18 12.20 -1.54 7.01
CA LEU A 18 12.13 -1.33 8.46
C LEU A 18 10.66 -1.18 8.84
N THR A 19 10.21 -2.02 9.77
CA THR A 19 8.84 -1.95 10.30
C THR A 19 8.90 -1.72 11.80
N THR A 20 8.15 -0.72 12.27
CA THR A 20 7.92 -0.44 13.69
C THR A 20 6.43 -0.53 13.95
N SER A 21 6.03 -1.25 14.99
CA SER A 21 4.61 -1.41 15.36
C SER A 21 4.41 -1.06 16.83
N SER A 22 3.27 -0.46 17.14
CA SER A 22 2.84 -0.18 18.51
C SER A 22 1.72 -1.14 18.94
N PRO A 23 1.59 -1.42 20.25
CA PRO A 23 0.44 -2.15 20.78
C PRO A 23 -0.90 -1.44 20.56
N THR A 24 -0.87 -0.12 20.31
CA THR A 24 -2.05 0.70 20.05
C THR A 24 -2.60 0.55 18.63
N GLY A 25 -2.03 -0.35 17.81
CA GLY A 25 -2.54 -0.67 16.48
C GLY A 25 -1.96 0.16 15.34
N VAL A 26 -0.88 0.93 15.59
CA VAL A 26 -0.14 1.65 14.55
C VAL A 26 1.02 0.80 14.07
N ALA A 27 1.19 0.67 12.76
CA ALA A 27 2.35 0.06 12.13
C ALA A 27 2.90 1.00 11.06
N VAL A 28 4.19 1.33 11.15
CA VAL A 28 4.91 2.12 10.15
C VAL A 28 5.94 1.22 9.50
N THR A 29 5.92 1.12 8.18
CA THR A 29 6.88 0.39 7.37
C THR A 29 7.52 1.34 6.39
N SER A 30 8.83 1.49 6.45
CA SER A 30 9.61 2.18 5.43
C SER A 30 10.39 1.17 4.62
N ALA A 31 10.39 1.32 3.30
CA ALA A 31 11.18 0.49 2.42
C ALA A 31 11.90 1.33 1.37
N ARG A 32 13.07 0.84 1.00
CA ARG A 32 13.86 1.37 -0.12
C ARG A 32 14.23 0.22 -1.02
N THR A 33 13.93 0.37 -2.30
CA THR A 33 14.28 -0.60 -3.33
C THR A 33 15.16 0.09 -4.37
N LYS A 34 16.37 -0.42 -4.57
CA LYS A 34 17.20 -0.06 -5.72
C LYS A 34 16.96 -1.09 -6.82
N LYS A 35 16.54 -0.63 -8.00
CA LYS A 35 16.30 -1.46 -9.18
C LYS A 35 17.05 -0.88 -10.37
N GLY A 36 18.22 -1.45 -10.70
CA GLY A 36 19.15 -0.81 -11.64
C GLY A 36 19.56 0.58 -11.14
N ASP A 37 19.30 1.62 -11.94
CA ASP A 37 19.54 3.04 -11.60
C ASP A 37 18.32 3.73 -10.99
N LEU A 38 17.17 3.05 -10.91
CA LEU A 38 15.95 3.55 -10.29
C LEU A 38 16.01 3.32 -8.78
N PHE A 39 15.75 4.37 -8.01
CA PHE A 39 15.51 4.27 -6.58
C PHE A 39 14.02 4.48 -6.29
N LEU A 40 13.44 3.50 -5.62
CA LEU A 40 12.09 3.56 -5.08
C LEU A 40 12.18 3.65 -3.57
N VAL A 41 11.42 4.57 -2.99
CA VAL A 41 11.26 4.71 -1.55
C VAL A 41 9.78 4.73 -1.26
N ASP A 42 9.33 3.86 -0.38
CA ASP A 42 7.95 3.84 0.07
C ASP A 42 7.86 3.89 1.60
N VAL A 43 6.86 4.59 2.08
CA VAL A 43 6.48 4.62 3.50
C VAL A 43 5.02 4.27 3.59
N ASN A 44 4.71 3.19 4.28
CA ASN A 44 3.35 2.76 4.58
C ASN A 44 3.10 2.91 6.09
N THR A 45 1.99 3.55 6.44
CA THR A 45 1.49 3.63 7.80
C THR A 45 0.10 3.04 7.84
N GLN A 46 -0.13 2.06 8.71
CA GLN A 46 -1.43 1.48 8.97
C GLN A 46 -1.82 1.78 10.42
N LEU A 47 -3.04 2.29 10.62
CA LEU A 47 -3.69 2.37 11.92
C LEU A 47 -4.92 1.48 11.90
N LYS A 48 -4.98 0.52 12.82
CA LYS A 48 -6.15 -0.30 13.07
C LYS A 48 -6.73 0.04 14.42
N PHE A 49 -7.96 0.54 14.42
CA PHE A 49 -8.70 0.84 15.63
C PHE A 49 -10.15 0.35 15.52
N ARG A 50 -10.48 -0.66 16.32
CA ARG A 50 -11.80 -1.32 16.30
C ARG A 50 -12.14 -1.81 14.89
N ASN A 51 -13.18 -1.24 14.28
CA ASN A 51 -13.66 -1.56 12.94
C ASN A 51 -13.19 -0.54 11.88
N VAL A 52 -12.23 0.31 12.22
CA VAL A 52 -11.67 1.31 11.29
C VAL A 52 -10.21 0.99 11.02
N THR A 53 -9.87 0.87 9.74
CA THR A 53 -8.50 0.78 9.26
C THR A 53 -8.17 2.02 8.45
N ILE A 54 -7.06 2.68 8.75
CA ILE A 54 -6.54 3.81 7.99
C ILE A 54 -5.17 3.41 7.47
N ASP A 55 -5.02 3.37 6.15
CA ASP A 55 -3.77 3.12 5.45
C ASP A 55 -3.31 4.41 4.75
N ILE A 56 -2.08 4.82 5.03
CA ILE A 56 -1.42 5.97 4.41
C ILE A 56 -0.15 5.45 3.75
N LYS A 57 -0.06 5.60 2.43
CA LYS A 57 1.09 5.18 1.64
C LYS A 57 1.68 6.36 0.90
N VAL A 58 2.98 6.55 1.03
CA VAL A 58 3.74 7.52 0.24
C VAL A 58 4.73 6.73 -0.61
N ASP A 59 4.58 6.83 -1.92
CA ASP A 59 5.54 6.28 -2.87
C ASP A 59 6.35 7.42 -3.47
N THR A 60 7.67 7.26 -3.46
CA THR A 60 8.60 8.12 -4.18
C THR A 60 9.35 7.28 -5.18
N SER A 61 9.27 7.66 -6.45
CA SER A 61 10.13 7.09 -7.49
C SER A 61 11.08 8.16 -7.99
N SER A 62 12.38 7.88 -7.97
CA SER A 62 13.40 8.77 -8.49
C SER A 62 14.27 8.08 -9.54
N ASN A 63 14.36 8.69 -10.71
CA ASN A 63 15.43 8.48 -11.67
C ASN A 63 16.46 9.62 -11.54
N VAL A 64 17.56 9.59 -12.28
CA VAL A 64 18.67 10.58 -12.20
C VAL A 64 18.23 12.05 -12.25
N ILE A 65 17.07 12.36 -12.84
CA ILE A 65 16.65 13.75 -13.15
C ILE A 65 15.29 14.14 -12.54
N HIS A 66 14.41 13.19 -12.20
CA HIS A 66 13.03 13.49 -11.77
C HIS A 66 12.65 12.73 -10.50
N TYR A 67 12.05 13.47 -9.55
CA TYR A 67 11.41 12.93 -8.35
C TYR A 67 9.89 13.05 -8.52
N VAL A 68 9.20 11.92 -8.38
CA VAL A 68 7.74 11.89 -8.38
C VAL A 68 7.28 11.37 -7.02
N TYR A 69 6.40 12.12 -6.36
CA TYR A 69 5.81 11.78 -5.07
C TYR A 69 4.32 11.49 -5.27
N GLN A 70 3.88 10.34 -4.78
CA GLN A 70 2.47 9.94 -4.80
C GLN A 70 2.03 9.63 -3.37
N LEU A 71 1.03 10.37 -2.88
CA LEU A 71 0.38 10.09 -1.59
C LEU A 71 -0.93 9.34 -1.86
N PHE A 72 -1.14 8.26 -1.14
CA PHE A 72 -2.37 7.48 -1.11
C PHE A 72 -2.88 7.44 0.32
N THR A 73 -4.16 7.75 0.51
CA THR A 73 -4.84 7.55 1.78
C THR A 73 -6.04 6.66 1.51
N THR A 74 -6.21 5.61 2.32
CA THR A 74 -7.36 4.71 2.29
C THR A 74 -7.92 4.57 3.69
N ILE A 75 -9.22 4.76 3.82
CA ILE A 75 -9.97 4.59 5.05
C ILE A 75 -10.97 3.47 4.79
N ILE A 76 -10.93 2.44 5.62
CA ILE A 76 -11.82 1.30 5.58
C ILE A 76 -12.60 1.31 6.89
N VAL A 77 -13.92 1.26 6.77
CA VAL A 77 -14.83 1.04 7.88
C VAL A 77 -15.47 -0.31 7.67
N ASP A 78 -15.01 -1.28 8.43
CA ASP A 78 -15.57 -2.63 8.47
C ASP A 78 -16.90 -2.61 9.23
N GLU A 79 -17.87 -3.40 8.76
CA GLU A 79 -19.18 -3.56 9.40
C GLU A 79 -19.88 -2.23 9.74
N LEU A 80 -19.91 -1.28 8.79
CA LEU A 80 -20.66 -0.02 8.94
C LEU A 80 -22.15 -0.28 9.29
N ALA A 81 -22.68 -1.39 8.75
CA ALA A 81 -23.94 -2.00 9.11
C ALA A 81 -23.76 -3.53 9.01
N PRO A 82 -24.70 -4.37 9.48
CA PRO A 82 -24.62 -5.81 9.28
C PRO A 82 -24.35 -6.10 7.81
N VAL A 83 -23.22 -6.77 7.56
CA VAL A 83 -22.81 -7.21 6.23
C VAL A 83 -22.37 -6.10 5.25
N LEU A 84 -22.05 -4.88 5.73
CA LEU A 84 -21.60 -3.76 4.90
C LEU A 84 -20.22 -3.23 5.30
N ASN A 85 -19.30 -3.16 4.34
CA ASN A 85 -18.01 -2.46 4.48
C ASN A 85 -18.00 -1.20 3.60
N ALA A 86 -17.35 -0.14 4.07
CA ALA A 86 -17.16 1.10 3.33
C ALA A 86 -15.67 1.40 3.16
N ILE A 87 -15.26 1.74 1.93
CA ILE A 87 -13.89 2.06 1.59
C ILE A 87 -13.87 3.44 0.93
N PHE A 88 -13.05 4.32 1.47
CA PHE A 88 -12.77 5.64 0.92
C PHE A 88 -11.29 5.75 0.61
N GLY A 89 -10.93 6.09 -0.63
CA GLY A 89 -9.54 6.22 -1.04
C GLY A 89 -9.31 7.42 -1.93
N PHE A 90 -8.20 8.11 -1.75
CA PHE A 90 -7.79 9.20 -2.64
C PHE A 90 -6.29 9.20 -2.84
N ARG A 91 -5.87 9.86 -3.93
CA ARG A 91 -4.48 9.95 -4.36
C ARG A 91 -4.14 11.39 -4.75
N VAL A 92 -2.92 11.82 -4.43
CA VAL A 92 -2.38 13.16 -4.74
C VAL A 92 -0.99 13.00 -5.38
N PRO A 93 -0.60 13.79 -6.40
CA PRO A 93 -1.26 14.98 -6.98
C PRO A 93 -2.39 14.71 -7.97
N ASP A 94 -2.63 13.44 -8.33
CA ASP A 94 -3.68 13.05 -9.27
C ASP A 94 -5.07 13.00 -8.62
N GLN A 95 -5.66 14.19 -8.43
CA GLN A 95 -6.95 14.40 -7.77
C GLN A 95 -8.16 13.82 -8.53
N MET A 96 -7.98 13.31 -9.77
CA MET A 96 -9.06 12.64 -10.51
C MET A 96 -9.31 11.19 -10.07
N SER A 97 -8.57 10.70 -9.08
CA SER A 97 -8.64 9.31 -8.61
C SER A 97 -9.22 9.15 -7.20
N ASP A 98 -10.11 10.08 -6.83
CA ASP A 98 -11.02 9.90 -5.68
C ASP A 98 -11.91 8.68 -5.93
N LYS A 99 -11.77 7.67 -5.07
CA LYS A 99 -12.49 6.39 -5.14
C LYS A 99 -13.32 6.23 -3.88
N ILE A 100 -14.62 6.03 -4.07
CA ILE A 100 -15.54 5.63 -3.01
C ILE A 100 -16.12 4.29 -3.43
N GLU A 101 -15.96 3.28 -2.58
CA GLU A 101 -16.46 1.93 -2.82
C GLU A 101 -17.26 1.46 -1.59
N LEU A 102 -18.48 1.00 -1.83
CA LEU A 102 -19.33 0.37 -0.82
C LEU A 102 -19.41 -1.12 -1.14
N GLN A 103 -18.88 -1.96 -0.26
CA GLN A 103 -18.89 -3.40 -0.42
C GLN A 103 -19.98 -4.01 0.48
N TYR A 104 -21.03 -4.50 -0.15
CA TYR A 104 -22.04 -5.31 0.51
C TYR A 104 -21.55 -6.76 0.51
N LEU A 105 -21.12 -7.28 1.67
CA LEU A 105 -21.03 -8.73 1.83
C LEU A 105 -22.48 -9.23 1.84
N HIS A 106 -22.76 -10.33 1.16
CA HIS A 106 -23.99 -11.08 1.38
C HIS A 106 -23.55 -12.42 1.95
N SER A 107 -23.83 -12.67 3.24
CA SER A 107 -23.65 -14.00 3.79
C SER A 107 -24.75 -14.88 3.20
N MET A 108 -24.45 -15.60 2.12
CA MET A 108 -25.26 -16.75 1.75
C MET A 108 -25.07 -17.80 2.84
N LEU A 109 -25.95 -17.77 3.85
CA LEU A 109 -26.28 -18.97 4.61
C LEU A 109 -27.07 -19.87 3.65
N GLY A 110 -26.43 -20.95 3.22
CA GLY A 110 -27.11 -22.20 2.85
C GLY A 110 -27.11 -23.12 4.05
#